data_AF-A0AAN7PZT5-F1
#
_entry.id   AF-A0AAN7PZT5-F1
#
_cell.length_a   1.000
_cell.length_b   1.000
_cell.length_c   1.000
_cell.angle_alpha   90.00
_cell.angle_beta   90.00
_cell.angle_gamma   90.00
#
_symmetry.space_group_name_H-M   'P 1'
#
loop_
_entity.id
_entity.type
_entity.pdbx_description
1 polymer ?
#
loop_
_entity_poly.entity_id
_entity_poly.type
_entity_poly.pdbx_seq_one_letter_code
_entity_poly.pdbx_strand_id
1 'polypeptide(L)'
;MWENIAELLKLEPNIVRTPLQCENRLKTILKRKRVAVSNNSKSGNISKIVKFEDELKKIASLDDSVQPKVLRSANKCTVLKESQKKN
;
A
#
# COMPACT_ATOMS: atom_id res chain seq x y z
N MET A 1 -10.08 13.25 -9.32
CA MET A 1 -9.81 11.99 -8.58
C MET A 1 -10.43 11.99 -7.20
N TRP A 2 -10.02 12.89 -6.28
CA TRP A 2 -10.57 12.93 -4.92
C TRP A 2 -12.07 13.25 -4.86
N GLU A 3 -12.56 14.05 -5.81
CA GLU A 3 -13.98 14.32 -6.03
C GLU A 3 -14.74 13.03 -6.32
N ASN A 4 -14.31 12.26 -7.32
CA ASN A 4 -14.91 10.96 -7.65
C ASN A 4 -14.87 9.98 -6.47
N ILE A 5 -13.78 9.95 -5.70
CA ILE A 5 -13.69 9.11 -4.49
C ILE A 5 -14.70 9.57 -3.43
N ALA A 6 -14.82 10.88 -3.20
CA ALA A 6 -15.79 11.43 -2.27
C ALA A 6 -17.23 11.13 -2.70
N GLU A 7 -17.52 11.12 -4.01
CA GLU A 7 -18.82 10.71 -4.55
C GLU A 7 -19.08 9.21 -4.38
N LEU A 8 -18.10 8.36 -4.69
CA LEU A 8 -18.20 6.91 -4.48
C LEU A 8 -18.44 6.57 -3.01
N LEU A 9 -17.79 7.30 -2.08
CA LEU A 9 -17.98 7.09 -0.65
C LEU A 9 -19.40 7.43 -0.17
N LYS A 10 -20.15 8.28 -0.89
CA LYS A 10 -21.56 8.56 -0.57
C LYS A 10 -22.48 7.38 -0.87
N LEU A 11 -22.04 6.41 -1.68
CA LEU A 11 -22.80 5.18 -1.95
C LEU A 11 -22.82 4.26 -0.73
N GLU A 12 -21.82 4.38 0.16
CA GLU A 12 -21.78 3.64 1.42
C GLU A 12 -22.65 4.34 2.47
N PRO A 13 -23.51 3.58 3.20
CA PRO A 13 -24.40 4.16 4.17
C PRO A 13 -23.61 4.90 5.27
N ASN A 14 -24.04 6.11 5.58
CA ASN A 14 -23.50 6.97 6.65
C ASN A 14 -22.07 7.50 6.43
N ILE A 15 -21.55 7.48 5.20
CA ILE A 15 -20.24 8.05 4.89
C ILE A 15 -20.40 9.29 4.02
N VAL A 16 -20.20 10.47 4.63
CA VAL A 16 -20.09 11.75 3.91
C VAL A 16 -18.72 12.33 4.19
N ARG A 17 -17.91 12.46 3.13
CA ARG A 17 -16.55 13.00 3.21
C ARG A 17 -16.32 14.00 2.10
N THR A 18 -15.60 15.07 2.39
CA THR A 18 -15.13 16.00 1.36
C THR A 18 -13.90 15.43 0.63
N PRO A 19 -13.61 15.88 -0.60
CA PRO A 19 -12.41 15.47 -1.33
C PRO A 19 -11.12 15.68 -0.52
N LEU A 20 -11.01 16.83 0.16
CA LEU A 20 -9.88 17.15 1.03
C LEU A 20 -9.76 16.20 2.24
N GLN A 21 -10.89 15.80 2.83
CA GLN A 21 -10.89 14.80 3.91
C GLN A 21 -10.42 13.43 3.42
N CYS A 22 -10.78 13.03 2.20
CA CYS A 22 -10.33 11.79 1.59
C CYS A 22 -8.81 11.80 1.37
N GLU A 23 -8.29 12.90 0.81
CA GLU A 23 -6.85 13.08 0.60
C GLU A 23 -6.07 13.04 1.93
N ASN A 24 -6.51 13.82 2.92
CA ASN A 24 -5.87 13.87 4.24
C ASN A 24 -5.90 12.51 4.95
N ARG A 25 -6.98 11.75 4.75
CA ARG A 25 -7.10 10.40 5.28
C ARG A 25 -6.04 9.48 4.66
N LEU A 26 -5.88 9.49 3.33
CA LEU A 26 -4.86 8.67 2.68
C LEU A 26 -3.45 9.06 3.15
N LYS A 27 -3.13 10.36 3.21
CA LYS A 27 -1.83 10.85 3.71
C LYS A 27 -1.53 10.33 5.11
N THR A 28 -2.54 10.34 6.00
CA THR A 28 -2.42 9.83 7.37
C THR A 28 -2.17 8.33 7.40
N ILE A 29 -2.89 7.56 6.59
CA ILE A 29 -2.73 6.09 6.44
C ILE A 29 -1.29 5.78 6.01
N LEU A 30 -0.79 6.43 4.96
CA LEU A 30 0.55 6.22 4.44
C LEU A 30 1.64 6.61 5.46
N LYS A 31 1.46 7.74 6.16
CA LYS A 31 2.37 8.18 7.23
C LYS A 31 2.45 7.14 8.35
N ARG A 32 1.31 6.62 8.82
CA ARG A 32 1.26 5.60 9.87
C ARG A 32 1.95 4.30 9.45
N LYS A 33 1.74 3.85 8.20
CA LYS A 33 2.46 2.70 7.64
C LYS A 33 3.96 2.92 7.65
N ARG A 34 4.44 4.07 7.15
CA ARG A 34 5.87 4.40 7.12
C ARG A 34 6.49 4.34 8.51
N VAL A 35 5.80 4.89 9.51
CA VAL A 35 6.26 4.85 10.91
C VAL A 35 6.32 3.42 11.44
N ALA A 36 5.32 2.59 11.17
CA ALA A 36 5.32 1.19 11.60
C ALA A 36 6.43 0.37 10.93
N VAL A 37 6.65 0.55 9.62
CA VAL A 37 7.75 -0.11 8.89
C VAL A 37 9.11 0.30 9.46
N SER A 38 9.33 1.60 9.67
CA SER A 38 10.58 2.12 10.27
C SER A 38 10.81 1.62 11.69
N ASN A 39 9.74 1.43 12.47
CA ASN A 39 9.82 0.86 13.81
C ASN A 39 10.23 -0.63 13.76
N ASN A 40 9.61 -1.39 12.86
CA ASN A 40 9.80 -2.84 12.74
C ASN A 40 11.12 -3.21 12.06
N SER A 41 11.76 -2.27 11.34
CA SER A 41 13.08 -2.49 10.75
C SER A 41 14.23 -2.37 11.77
N LYS A 42 13.96 -1.94 13.01
CA LYS A 42 14.97 -1.76 14.07
C LYS A 42 14.83 -2.86 15.13
N SER A 43 15.93 -3.55 15.42
CA SER A 43 15.99 -4.56 16.49
C SER A 43 15.78 -3.94 17.87
N GLY A 44 15.15 -4.69 18.79
CA GLY A 44 14.86 -4.24 20.16
C GLY A 44 13.55 -3.46 20.33
N ASN A 45 12.87 -3.10 19.24
CA ASN A 45 11.56 -2.46 19.29
C ASN A 45 10.41 -3.48 19.33
N ILE A 46 9.33 -3.11 20.00
CA ILE A 46 8.07 -3.86 19.95
C ILE A 46 7.48 -3.70 18.54
N SER A 47 7.13 -4.83 17.92
CA SER A 47 6.55 -4.86 16.57
C SER A 47 5.19 -4.15 16.54
N LYS A 48 4.96 -3.32 15.52
CA LYS A 48 3.72 -2.60 15.27
C LYS A 48 2.98 -3.20 14.08
N ILE A 49 1.70 -3.53 14.30
CA ILE A 49 0.81 -4.06 13.25
C ILE A 49 0.19 -2.89 12.47
N VAL A 50 0.21 -2.99 11.13
CA VAL A 50 -0.47 -2.05 10.23
C VAL A 50 -1.79 -2.68 9.78
N LYS A 51 -2.91 -2.15 10.30
CA LYS A 51 -4.25 -2.73 10.08
C LYS A 51 -4.68 -2.85 8.62
N PHE A 52 -4.18 -1.97 7.75
CA PHE A 52 -4.58 -1.84 6.35
C PHE A 52 -3.46 -2.30 5.39
N GLU A 53 -2.50 -3.10 5.87
CA GLU A 53 -1.36 -3.53 5.05
C GLU A 53 -1.78 -4.42 3.88
N ASP A 54 -2.68 -5.38 4.12
CA ASP A 54 -3.12 -6.34 3.12
C ASP A 54 -3.97 -5.67 2.03
N GLU A 55 -4.86 -4.74 2.41
CA GLU A 55 -5.63 -3.91 1.49
C GLU A 55 -4.71 -3.08 0.58
N LEU A 56 -3.69 -2.43 1.16
CA LEU A 56 -2.73 -1.64 0.38
C LEU A 56 -1.92 -2.51 -0.58
N LYS A 57 -1.51 -3.71 -0.16
CA LYS A 57 -0.81 -4.66 -1.05
C LYS A 57 -1.70 -5.12 -2.20
N LYS A 58 -2.97 -5.40 -1.93
CA LYS A 58 -3.95 -5.78 -2.96
C LYS A 58 -4.10 -4.66 -3.99
N ILE A 59 -4.28 -3.41 -3.55
CA ILE A 59 -4.37 -2.26 -4.45
C ILE A 59 -3.09 -2.10 -5.27
N ALA A 60 -1.91 -2.20 -4.63
CA ALA A 60 -0.63 -2.11 -5.33
C ALA A 60 -0.41 -3.26 -6.33
N SER A 61 -0.94 -4.45 -6.06
CA SER A 61 -0.83 -5.61 -6.96
C SER A 61 -1.72 -5.54 -8.19
N LEU A 62 -2.79 -4.72 -8.14
CA LEU A 62 -3.65 -4.44 -9.29
C LEU A 62 -3.01 -3.41 -10.24
N ASP A 63 -1.95 -2.73 -9.79
CA ASP A 63 -1.19 -1.78 -10.60
C ASP A 63 -0.07 -2.50 -11.35
N ASP A 64 -0.33 -2.81 -12.63
CA ASP A 64 0.62 -3.46 -13.54
C ASP A 64 1.85 -2.58 -13.85
N SER A 65 1.91 -1.32 -13.37
CA SER A 65 3.10 -0.47 -13.50
C SER A 65 4.26 -0.90 -12.61
N VAL A 66 4.01 -1.75 -11.59
CA VAL A 66 5.05 -2.32 -10.73
C VAL A 66 5.91 -3.28 -11.56
N GLN A 67 6.98 -2.76 -12.14
CA GLN A 67 7.90 -3.58 -12.93
C GLN A 67 8.57 -4.63 -12.04
N PRO A 68 8.64 -5.89 -12.51
CA PRO A 68 9.26 -6.95 -11.72
C PRO A 68 10.74 -6.64 -11.51
N LYS A 69 11.28 -7.03 -10.35
CA LYS A 69 12.69 -6.84 -10.07
C LYS A 69 13.51 -7.74 -11.01
N VAL A 70 14.16 -7.14 -12.00
CA VAL A 70 14.97 -7.86 -12.98
C VAL A 70 16.43 -7.85 -12.55
N LEU A 71 17.03 -9.02 -12.37
CA LEU A 71 18.48 -9.16 -12.25
C LEU A 71 19.06 -9.21 -13.65
N ARG A 72 19.94 -8.25 -13.98
CA ARG A 72 20.69 -8.22 -15.23
C ARG A 72 22.16 -8.54 -14.96
N SER A 73 22.66 -9.58 -15.62
CA SER A 73 24.07 -9.85 -15.83
C SER A 73 24.39 -9.66 -17.32
N ALA A 74 25.64 -9.42 -17.68
CA ALA A 74 26.08 -9.12 -19.05
C ALA A 74 25.52 -10.10 -20.11
N ASN A 75 25.32 -11.36 -19.72
CA ASN A 75 24.86 -12.43 -20.61
C ASN A 75 23.48 -13.02 -20.23
N LYS A 76 22.82 -12.54 -19.16
CA LYS A 76 21.57 -13.14 -18.67
C LYS A 76 20.66 -12.15 -17.97
N CYS A 77 19.38 -12.19 -18.32
CA CYS A 77 18.32 -11.43 -17.70
C CYS A 77 17.39 -12.40 -16.97
N THR A 78 17.28 -12.32 -15.65
CA THR A 78 16.36 -13.16 -14.85
C THR A 78 15.33 -12.29 -14.14
N VAL A 79 14.06 -12.54 -14.45
CA VAL A 79 12.93 -11.91 -13.76
C VAL A 79 12.71 -12.63 -12.44
N LEU A 80 12.86 -11.92 -11.32
CA LEU A 80 12.54 -12.49 -10.01
C LEU A 80 11.02 -12.52 -9.87
N LYS A 81 10.42 -13.72 -9.89
CA LYS A 81 9.03 -13.90 -9.45
C LYS A 81 9.04 -13.95 -7.92
N GLU A 82 8.39 -13.00 -7.26
CA GLU A 82 8.11 -13.14 -5.83
C GLU A 82 7.16 -14.34 -5.67
N SER A 83 7.67 -15.41 -5.09
CA SER A 83 6.89 -16.60 -4.74
C SER A 83 5.86 -16.21 -3.68
N GLN A 84 4.59 -16.17 -4.08
CA GLN A 84 3.44 -16.05 -3.20
C GLN A 84 3.60 -17.03 -2.03
N LYS A 85 3.90 -16.54 -0.82
CA LYS A 85 3.82 -17.35 0.40
C LYS A 85 2.34 -17.65 0.62
N LYS A 86 1.90 -18.84 0.20
CA LYS A 86 0.64 -19.44 0.63
C LYS A 86 0.75 -19.71 2.14
N ASN A 87 -0.08 -19.04 2.92
CA ASN A 87 -0.52 -19.51 4.24
C ASN A 87 -1.97 -19.94 4.10
#